data_AF-A0A973AC39-F1
#
_entry.id   AF-A0A973AC39-F1
#
_cell.length_a   1.000
_cell.length_b   1.000
_cell.length_c   1.000
_cell.angle_alpha   90.00
_cell.angle_beta   90.00
_cell.angle_gamma   90.00
#
_symmetry.space_group_name_H-M   'P 1'
#
loop_
_entity.id
_entity.type
_entity.pdbx_description
1 polymer ?
#
loop_
_entity_poly.entity_id
_entity_poly.type
_entity_poly.pdbx_seq_one_letter_code
_entity_poly.pdbx_strand_id
1 'polypeptide(L)'
;MKIQNIKRETIGLFLLVTTFLGCVKDQNFSTPTVDCVEPEITVTNTIQQVKDMYTFGGATVIDTDVIIEGYVVSSDKSGNIYKTLSIQDKPENPTSAIKISIDETNMYTKYDVGRKIYVKLKGLAVGY
;
A
#
# COMPACT_ATOMS: atom_id res chain seq x y z
N MET A 1 -38.20 -61.02 -16.63
CA MET A 1 -38.34 -59.55 -16.80
C MET A 1 -37.89 -58.74 -15.57
N LYS A 2 -38.21 -59.13 -14.33
CA LYS A 2 -37.86 -58.37 -13.10
C LYS A 2 -36.34 -58.18 -12.84
N ILE A 3 -35.51 -59.15 -13.23
CA ILE A 3 -34.05 -59.13 -12.96
C ILE A 3 -33.30 -58.09 -13.82
N GLN A 4 -33.77 -57.79 -15.04
CA GLN A 4 -33.12 -56.78 -15.89
C GLN A 4 -33.41 -55.35 -15.45
N ASN A 5 -34.60 -55.08 -14.91
CA ASN A 5 -34.93 -53.77 -14.34
C ASN A 5 -34.15 -53.51 -13.04
N ILE A 6 -33.97 -54.51 -12.17
CA ILE A 6 -33.15 -54.40 -10.95
C ILE A 6 -31.69 -54.05 -11.29
N LYS A 7 -31.12 -54.64 -12.35
CA LYS A 7 -29.76 -54.31 -12.82
C LYS A 7 -29.66 -52.89 -13.40
N ARG A 8 -30.72 -52.37 -14.02
CA ARG A 8 -30.75 -51.00 -14.57
C ARG A 8 -30.84 -49.94 -13.46
N GLU A 9 -31.62 -50.20 -12.43
CA GLU A 9 -31.74 -49.31 -11.26
C GLU A 9 -30.44 -49.30 -10.42
N THR A 10 -29.76 -50.44 -10.24
CA THR A 10 -28.48 -50.49 -9.51
C THR A 10 -27.32 -49.85 -10.27
N ILE A 11 -27.30 -49.93 -11.60
CA ILE A 11 -26.31 -49.20 -12.42
C ILE A 11 -26.54 -47.69 -12.35
N GLY A 12 -27.80 -47.24 -12.38
CA GLY A 12 -28.15 -45.82 -12.23
C GLY A 12 -27.74 -45.26 -10.86
N LEU A 13 -27.96 -46.04 -9.79
CA LEU A 13 -27.57 -45.65 -8.44
C LEU A 13 -26.04 -45.59 -8.26
N PHE A 14 -25.30 -46.51 -8.88
CA PHE A 14 -23.84 -46.51 -8.84
C PHE A 14 -23.25 -45.32 -9.61
N LEU A 15 -23.82 -44.96 -10.76
CA LEU A 15 -23.40 -43.79 -11.55
C LEU A 15 -23.64 -42.47 -10.80
N LEU A 16 -24.76 -42.35 -10.08
CA LEU A 16 -25.11 -41.17 -9.27
C LEU A 16 -24.18 -40.97 -8.07
N VAL A 17 -23.61 -42.03 -7.50
CA VAL A 17 -22.68 -41.94 -6.36
C VAL A 17 -21.30 -41.46 -6.80
N THR A 18 -20.87 -41.76 -8.04
CA THR A 18 -19.54 -41.38 -8.54
C THR A 18 -19.36 -39.87 -8.79
N THR A 19 -20.44 -39.10 -8.93
CA THR A 19 -20.36 -37.64 -9.15
C THR A 19 -19.99 -36.86 -7.89
N PHE A 20 -20.07 -37.46 -6.70
CA PHE A 20 -19.72 -36.81 -5.43
C PHE A 20 -18.24 -36.99 -5.01
N LEU A 21 -17.43 -37.74 -5.77
CA LEU A 21 -16.00 -37.95 -5.48
C LEU A 21 -15.08 -36.88 -6.10
N GLY A 22 -15.61 -35.93 -6.89
CA GLY A 22 -14.84 -34.88 -7.56
C GLY A 22 -14.43 -33.70 -6.67
N CYS A 23 -14.72 -33.74 -5.37
CA CYS A 23 -14.33 -32.67 -4.45
C CYS A 23 -12.83 -32.77 -4.16
N VAL A 24 -12.03 -32.12 -5.01
CA VAL A 24 -10.59 -31.92 -4.80
C VAL A 24 -10.43 -31.13 -3.49
N LYS A 25 -9.98 -31.80 -2.43
CA LYS A 25 -9.66 -31.19 -1.12
C LYS A 25 -8.28 -30.54 -1.14
N ASP A 26 -7.89 -29.89 -2.24
CA ASP A 26 -6.62 -29.17 -2.29
C ASP A 26 -6.84 -27.77 -1.69
N GLN A 27 -6.90 -27.72 -0.36
CA GLN A 27 -6.85 -26.49 0.42
C GLN A 27 -5.42 -25.94 0.56
N ASN A 28 -4.47 -26.45 -0.22
CA ASN A 28 -3.08 -26.01 -0.22
C ASN A 28 -2.89 -24.69 -0.98
N PHE A 29 -3.74 -23.70 -0.72
CA PHE A 29 -3.47 -22.32 -1.11
C PHE A 29 -2.73 -21.67 0.05
N SER A 30 -1.40 -21.77 0.02
CA SER A 30 -0.58 -20.87 0.83
C SER A 30 -0.49 -19.54 0.08
N THR A 31 -0.77 -18.44 0.78
CA THR A 31 -0.38 -17.12 0.27
C THR A 31 1.14 -17.09 0.24
N PRO A 32 1.77 -16.65 -0.87
CA PRO A 32 3.21 -16.48 -0.90
C PRO A 32 3.63 -15.54 0.24
N THR A 33 4.68 -15.90 0.96
CA THR A 33 5.26 -15.02 1.99
C THR A 33 5.82 -13.78 1.30
N VAL A 34 5.26 -12.62 1.62
CA VAL A 34 5.76 -11.34 1.12
C VAL A 34 6.80 -10.84 2.11
N ASP A 35 8.08 -10.99 1.76
CA ASP A 35 9.18 -10.45 2.56
C ASP A 35 9.32 -8.94 2.31
N CYS A 36 8.57 -8.15 3.07
CA CYS A 36 8.74 -6.69 3.11
C CYS A 36 9.97 -6.34 3.95
N VAL A 37 11.15 -6.37 3.34
CA VAL A 37 12.37 -5.89 3.99
C VAL A 37 12.35 -4.36 3.99
N GLU A 38 12.17 -3.77 5.17
CA GLU A 38 12.25 -2.32 5.33
C GLU A 38 13.70 -1.86 5.14
N PRO A 39 13.95 -0.81 4.34
CA PRO A 39 15.31 -0.31 4.17
C PRO A 39 15.81 0.32 5.48
N GLU A 40 17.07 0.05 5.82
CA GLU A 40 17.74 0.71 6.95
C GLU A 40 18.07 2.17 6.60
N ILE A 41 17.14 3.09 6.92
CA ILE A 41 17.31 4.54 6.73
C ILE A 41 17.21 5.23 8.09
N THR A 42 18.25 5.96 8.47
CA THR A 42 18.25 6.76 9.70
C THR A 42 17.52 8.09 9.48
N VAL A 43 16.40 8.26 10.17
CA VAL A 43 15.65 9.53 10.22
C VAL A 43 16.45 10.54 11.04
N THR A 44 16.64 11.75 10.51
CA THR A 44 17.40 12.80 11.19
C THR A 44 16.51 13.84 11.84
N ASN A 45 15.30 14.07 11.28
CA ASN A 45 14.39 15.12 11.72
C ASN A 45 12.93 14.67 11.66
N THR A 46 12.10 15.29 12.49
CA THR A 46 10.64 15.16 12.40
C THR A 46 10.06 16.14 11.37
N ILE A 47 8.84 15.88 10.90
CA ILE A 47 8.12 16.80 10.02
C ILE A 47 7.93 18.18 10.69
N GLN A 48 7.68 18.22 12.00
CA GLN A 48 7.56 19.49 12.72
C GLN A 48 8.87 20.27 12.71
N GLN A 49 10.01 19.60 12.95
CA GLN A 49 11.32 20.26 12.89
C GLN A 49 11.62 20.82 11.49
N VAL A 50 11.18 20.15 10.42
CA VAL A 50 11.31 20.68 9.05
C VAL A 50 10.44 21.90 8.83
N LYS A 51 9.20 21.91 9.36
CA LYS A 51 8.34 23.10 9.32
C LYS A 51 8.96 24.28 10.06
N ASP A 52 9.67 24.03 11.16
CA ASP A 52 10.35 25.05 11.94
C ASP A 52 11.61 25.62 11.25
N MET A 53 12.12 24.96 10.19
CA MET A 53 13.21 25.49 9.35
C MET A 53 12.76 26.63 8.44
N TYR A 54 11.45 26.79 8.21
CA TYR A 54 10.93 27.88 7.39
C TYR A 54 11.18 29.24 8.04
N THR A 55 11.76 30.15 7.25
CA THR A 55 11.91 31.55 7.64
C THR A 55 10.96 32.43 6.83
N PHE A 56 10.30 33.38 7.51
CA PHE A 56 9.36 34.29 6.85
C PHE A 56 10.08 35.14 5.80
N GLY A 57 9.48 35.24 4.60
CA GLY A 57 10.00 36.09 3.52
C GLY A 57 10.51 35.32 2.29
N GLY A 58 10.45 33.99 2.29
CA GLY A 58 10.73 33.20 1.08
C GLY A 58 10.89 31.70 1.34
N ALA A 59 11.12 30.95 0.27
CA ALA A 59 11.46 29.54 0.38
C ALA A 59 12.87 29.41 0.99
N THR A 60 13.01 28.61 2.04
CA THR A 60 14.28 28.34 2.71
C THR A 60 14.86 27.04 2.19
N VAL A 61 16.07 27.09 1.60
CA VAL A 61 16.75 25.88 1.10
C VAL A 61 17.31 25.07 2.26
N ILE A 62 17.15 23.75 2.21
CA ILE A 62 17.68 22.82 3.19
C ILE A 62 19.02 22.28 2.66
N ASP A 63 20.14 22.82 3.15
CA ASP A 63 21.49 22.45 2.69
C ASP A 63 22.12 21.29 3.49
N THR A 64 21.50 20.90 4.59
CA THR A 64 21.95 19.80 5.46
C THR A 64 21.33 18.47 5.03
N ASP A 65 21.97 17.36 5.40
CA ASP A 65 21.47 16.00 5.17
C ASP A 65 20.28 15.70 6.09
N VAL A 66 19.11 16.20 5.70
CA VAL A 66 17.84 16.00 6.41
C VAL A 66 17.05 14.87 5.75
N ILE A 67 16.65 13.90 6.56
CA ILE A 67 15.79 12.78 6.17
C ILE A 67 14.60 12.73 7.12
N ILE A 68 13.40 12.73 6.55
CA ILE A 68 12.14 12.56 7.29
C ILE A 68 11.46 11.24 6.94
N GLU A 69 10.77 10.67 7.91
CA GLU A 69 9.79 9.60 7.72
C GLU A 69 8.38 10.21 7.69
N GLY A 70 7.49 9.66 6.87
CA GLY A 70 6.07 9.98 6.94
C GLY A 70 5.18 8.94 6.25
N TYR A 71 3.88 9.08 6.47
CA TYR A 71 2.84 8.18 5.97
C TYR A 71 2.00 8.92 4.93
N VAL A 72 1.83 8.33 3.75
CA VAL A 72 1.09 8.94 2.63
C VAL A 72 -0.39 9.10 2.98
N VAL A 73 -0.95 10.30 2.75
CA VAL A 73 -2.37 10.63 3.03
C VAL A 73 -3.11 11.17 1.82
N SER A 74 -2.41 11.41 0.71
CA SER A 74 -2.99 11.88 -0.56
C SER A 74 -3.12 10.74 -1.57
N SER A 75 -4.12 10.83 -2.44
CA SER A 75 -4.24 9.99 -3.64
C SER A 75 -4.75 10.83 -4.81
N ASP A 76 -4.09 10.74 -5.96
CA ASP A 76 -4.49 11.38 -7.21
C ASP A 76 -5.36 10.46 -8.09
N LYS A 77 -5.79 9.29 -7.58
CA LYS A 77 -6.59 8.29 -8.29
C LYS A 77 -7.88 8.84 -8.91
N SER A 78 -8.51 9.83 -8.26
CA SER A 78 -9.74 10.48 -8.72
C SER A 78 -9.48 11.77 -9.51
N GLY A 79 -8.21 12.11 -9.79
CA GLY A 79 -7.81 13.33 -10.48
C GLY A 79 -7.96 14.62 -9.67
N ASN A 80 -8.20 14.52 -8.36
CA ASN A 80 -8.44 15.64 -7.44
C ASN A 80 -7.14 16.24 -6.85
N ILE A 81 -6.02 15.55 -6.97
CA ILE A 81 -4.70 15.99 -6.50
C ILE A 81 -3.78 16.08 -7.71
N TYR A 82 -3.09 17.21 -7.86
CA TYR A 82 -2.21 17.47 -8.99
C TYR A 82 -0.78 17.66 -8.50
N LYS A 83 0.12 16.79 -8.97
CA LYS A 83 1.59 16.92 -8.87
C LYS A 83 2.16 17.13 -7.46
N THR A 84 1.41 16.71 -6.45
CA THR A 84 1.78 16.87 -5.05
C THR A 84 1.46 15.60 -4.26
N LEU A 85 2.32 15.31 -3.28
CA LEU A 85 2.17 14.21 -2.34
C LEU A 85 2.11 14.77 -0.92
N SER A 86 1.08 14.43 -0.17
CA SER A 86 0.94 14.81 1.24
C SER A 86 1.30 13.63 2.13
N ILE A 87 2.11 13.88 3.15
CA ILE A 87 2.49 12.90 4.17
C ILE A 87 2.25 13.45 5.58
N GLN A 88 1.96 12.56 6.53
CA GLN A 88 1.82 12.86 7.95
C GLN A 88 2.84 12.11 8.82
N ASP A 89 3.08 12.60 10.04
CA ASP A 89 4.14 12.11 10.93
C ASP A 89 3.83 10.75 11.58
N LYS A 90 2.55 10.39 11.75
CA LYS A 90 2.10 9.14 12.37
C LYS A 90 0.88 8.58 11.66
N PRO A 91 0.68 7.26 11.60
CA PRO A 91 -0.51 6.67 10.96
C PRO A 91 -1.79 6.99 11.75
N GLU A 92 -1.70 7.09 13.07
CA GLU A 92 -2.81 7.38 13.98
C GLU A 92 -2.52 8.64 14.81
N ASN A 93 -3.53 9.50 15.00
CA ASN A 93 -3.41 10.77 15.72
C ASN A 93 -2.20 11.62 15.30
N PRO A 94 -2.10 11.98 14.00
CA PRO A 94 -0.98 12.77 13.49
C PRO A 94 -0.96 14.17 14.11
N THR A 95 0.25 14.69 14.32
CA THR A 95 0.46 16.04 14.86
C THR A 95 1.02 17.00 13.83
N SER A 96 1.58 16.47 12.73
CA SER A 96 2.21 17.27 11.68
C SER A 96 2.09 16.60 10.32
N ALA A 97 1.96 17.42 9.29
CA ALA A 97 1.93 16.98 7.90
C ALA A 97 2.70 17.97 7.03
N ILE A 98 3.19 17.48 5.90
CA ILE A 98 3.86 18.28 4.88
C ILE A 98 3.43 17.83 3.49
N LYS A 99 3.41 18.77 2.56
CA LYS A 99 3.14 18.53 1.14
C LYS A 99 4.43 18.66 0.35
N ILE A 100 4.66 17.72 -0.54
CA ILE A 100 5.86 17.62 -1.37
C ILE A 100 5.43 17.78 -2.82
N SER A 101 6.08 18.68 -3.56
CA SER A 101 5.86 18.86 -5.00
C SER A 101 6.76 17.89 -5.76
N ILE A 102 6.16 16.99 -6.56
CA ILE A 102 6.88 15.88 -7.22
C ILE A 102 6.77 15.93 -8.76
N ASP A 103 5.98 16.87 -9.32
CA ASP A 103 5.78 17.04 -10.78
C ASP A 103 5.41 15.74 -11.53
N GLU A 104 4.80 14.79 -10.82
CA GLU A 104 4.45 13.46 -11.33
C GLU A 104 2.93 13.22 -11.27
N THR A 105 2.43 12.33 -12.12
CA THR A 105 1.02 11.91 -12.17
C THR A 105 0.89 10.39 -11.98
N ASN A 106 -0.33 9.93 -11.65
CA ASN A 106 -0.63 8.53 -11.31
C ASN A 106 0.18 8.02 -10.11
N MET A 107 0.45 8.91 -9.15
CA MET A 107 1.23 8.63 -7.95
C MET A 107 0.57 7.58 -7.07
N TYR A 108 -0.75 7.44 -7.13
CA TYR A 108 -1.51 6.39 -6.44
C TYR A 108 -1.06 4.96 -6.81
N THR A 109 -0.35 4.76 -7.92
CA THR A 109 0.19 3.44 -8.30
C THR A 109 1.50 3.08 -7.58
N LYS A 110 2.20 4.09 -7.06
CA LYS A 110 3.51 3.96 -6.40
C LYS A 110 3.47 4.30 -4.91
N TYR A 111 2.58 5.20 -4.51
CA TYR A 111 2.45 5.74 -3.17
C TYR A 111 1.01 5.55 -2.69
N ASP A 112 0.69 4.34 -2.24
CA ASP A 112 -0.62 4.03 -1.67
C ASP A 112 -0.83 4.77 -0.35
N VAL A 113 -2.08 5.14 -0.05
CA VAL A 113 -2.43 5.75 1.24
C VAL A 113 -2.03 4.82 2.38
N GLY A 114 -1.39 5.36 3.41
CA GLY A 114 -0.86 4.61 4.56
C GLY A 114 0.55 4.06 4.35
N ARG A 115 1.10 4.10 3.12
CA ARG A 115 2.50 3.68 2.87
C ARG A 115 3.46 4.59 3.65
N LYS A 116 4.36 3.97 4.40
CA LYS A 116 5.51 4.65 5.01
C LYS A 116 6.54 4.96 3.93
N ILE A 117 7.04 6.20 3.91
CA ILE A 117 8.09 6.65 3.00
C ILE A 117 9.16 7.44 3.74
N TYR A 118 10.36 7.49 3.15
CA TYR A 118 11.46 8.32 3.58
C TYR A 118 11.76 9.36 2.49
N VAL A 119 12.00 10.61 2.90
CA VAL A 119 12.27 11.71 1.98
C VAL A 119 13.57 12.40 2.37
N LYS A 120 14.53 12.43 1.45
CA LYS A 120 15.75 13.23 1.58
C LYS A 120 15.44 14.65 1.15
N LEU A 121 15.69 15.61 2.03
CA LEU A 121 15.31 17.01 1.82
C LEU A 121 16.47 17.91 1.41
N LYS A 122 17.71 17.41 1.43
CA LYS A 122 18.88 18.18 1.01
C LYS A 122 18.73 18.68 -0.43
N GLY A 123 18.88 19.98 -0.64
CA GLY A 123 18.71 20.64 -1.92
C GLY A 123 17.25 20.94 -2.28
N LEU A 124 16.28 20.59 -1.43
CA LEU A 124 14.91 21.07 -1.55
C LEU A 124 14.73 22.37 -0.76
N ALA A 125 13.62 23.07 -1.01
CA ALA A 125 13.25 24.27 -0.27
C ALA A 125 11.93 24.05 0.48
N VAL A 126 11.87 24.56 1.72
CA VAL A 126 10.66 24.60 2.53
C VAL A 126 10.02 25.99 2.45
N GLY A 127 8.70 26.03 2.29
CA GLY A 127 7.91 27.25 2.20
C GLY A 127 6.48 27.01 2.69
N TYR A 128 5.74 28.09 2.92
CA TYR A 128 4.33 28.09 3.30
C TYR A 128 3.44 28.62 2.20
#